data_AF-A0AAU8G6E1-F1
#
_entry.id   AF-A0AAU8G6E1-F1
#
_cell.length_a   1.000
_cell.length_b   1.000
_cell.length_c   1.000
_cell.angle_alpha   90.00
_cell.angle_beta   90.00
_cell.angle_gamma   90.00
#
_symmetry.space_group_name_H-M   'P 1'
#
loop_
_entity.id
_entity.type
_entity.pdbx_description
1 polymer ?
#
loop_
_entity_poly.entity_id
_entity_poly.type
_entity_poly.pdbx_seq_one_letter_code
_entity_poly.pdbx_strand_id
1 'polypeptide(L)'
;MSWDWVPAPPGEEDGSDGGPSPALRRAVTVLSVLLAAALAVYWVTVGLRQQADACVADRPDGVAIEDVDARWRWVPPGYECVYATAEEDVARA
;
A
#
# COMPACT_ATOMS: atom_id res chain seq x y z
N MET A 1 -54.24 -24.13 -14.86
CA MET A 1 -54.61 -22.93 -14.07
C MET A 1 -53.48 -21.93 -14.23
N SER A 2 -53.66 -20.90 -15.07
CA SER A 2 -52.70 -19.82 -15.25
C SER A 2 -52.95 -18.73 -14.21
N TRP A 3 -51.88 -18.11 -13.74
CA TRP A 3 -51.88 -17.08 -12.70
C TRP A 3 -51.99 -15.67 -13.30
N ASP A 4 -52.68 -15.54 -14.44
CA ASP A 4 -52.79 -14.28 -15.21
C ASP A 4 -53.57 -13.18 -14.48
N TRP A 5 -54.17 -13.48 -13.33
CA TRP A 5 -54.97 -12.54 -12.53
C TRP A 5 -54.18 -11.86 -11.41
N VAL A 6 -52.95 -12.31 -11.13
CA VAL A 6 -52.10 -11.68 -10.12
C VAL A 6 -51.44 -10.46 -10.76
N PRO A 7 -51.69 -9.24 -10.26
CA PRO A 7 -51.00 -8.06 -10.76
C PRO A 7 -49.50 -8.23 -10.54
N ALA A 8 -48.69 -7.87 -11.54
CA ALA A 8 -47.25 -7.84 -11.37
C ALA A 8 -46.90 -6.94 -10.17
N PRO A 9 -45.96 -7.33 -9.31
CA PRO A 9 -45.55 -6.48 -8.21
C PRO A 9 -45.05 -5.13 -8.76
N PRO A 10 -45.40 -4.00 -8.12
CA PRO A 10 -45.04 -2.68 -8.63
C PRO A 10 -43.51 -2.57 -8.73
N GLY A 11 -43.01 -2.46 -9.98
CA GLY A 11 -41.58 -2.43 -10.31
C GLY A 11 -41.11 -3.53 -11.25
N GLU A 12 -41.90 -4.58 -11.48
CA GLU A 12 -41.52 -5.69 -12.38
C GLU A 12 -41.75 -5.34 -13.87
N GLU A 13 -42.63 -4.38 -14.16
CA GLU A 13 -43.08 -4.05 -15.53
C GLU A 13 -42.08 -3.18 -16.32
N ASP A 14 -41.13 -2.53 -15.65
CA ASP A 14 -40.16 -1.64 -16.29
C ASP A 14 -38.88 -2.36 -16.76
N GLY A 15 -38.71 -3.66 -16.48
CA GLY A 15 -37.49 -4.43 -16.79
C GLY A 15 -36.19 -3.84 -16.20
N SER A 16 -36.34 -2.78 -15.39
CA SER A 16 -35.29 -2.04 -14.76
C SER A 16 -35.19 -2.64 -13.37
N ASP A 17 -34.42 -3.72 -13.26
CA ASP A 17 -33.82 -4.13 -11.99
C ASP A 17 -33.27 -2.84 -11.36
N GLY A 18 -33.97 -2.25 -10.39
CA GLY A 18 -33.74 -0.89 -9.88
C GLY A 18 -32.38 -0.68 -9.18
N GLY A 19 -31.45 -1.62 -9.35
CA GLY A 19 -30.08 -1.55 -8.90
C GLY A 19 -29.15 -0.87 -9.91
N PRO A 20 -27.96 -0.46 -9.46
CA PRO A 20 -26.95 0.15 -10.32
C PRO A 20 -26.61 -0.76 -11.51
N SER A 21 -26.38 -0.15 -12.68
CA SER A 21 -26.07 -0.90 -13.91
C SER A 21 -24.82 -1.79 -13.74
N PRO A 22 -24.73 -2.93 -14.43
CA PRO A 22 -23.54 -3.81 -14.35
C PRO A 22 -22.23 -3.09 -14.67
N ALA A 23 -22.27 -2.13 -15.61
CA ALA A 23 -21.14 -1.28 -15.95
C ALA A 23 -20.72 -0.38 -14.78
N LEU A 24 -21.68 0.22 -14.07
CA LEU A 24 -21.41 1.05 -12.90
C LEU A 24 -20.80 0.22 -11.77
N ARG A 25 -21.35 -0.96 -11.48
CA ARG A 25 -20.78 -1.88 -10.48
C ARG A 25 -19.33 -2.22 -10.80
N ARG A 26 -19.05 -2.57 -12.06
CA ARG A 26 -17.69 -2.89 -12.52
C ARG A 26 -16.74 -1.69 -12.38
N ALA A 27 -17.17 -0.50 -12.77
CA ALA A 27 -16.36 0.72 -12.65
C ALA A 27 -16.01 1.01 -11.19
N VAL A 28 -17.00 0.91 -10.28
CA VAL A 28 -16.78 1.09 -8.84
C VAL A 28 -15.80 0.05 -8.31
N THR A 29 -15.98 -1.23 -8.63
CA THR A 29 -15.05 -2.28 -8.19
C THR A 29 -13.62 -2.01 -8.67
N VAL A 30 -13.44 -1.65 -9.94
CA VAL A 30 -12.11 -1.34 -10.49
C VAL A 30 -11.50 -0.14 -9.76
N LEU A 31 -12.27 0.93 -9.56
CA LEU A 31 -11.80 2.11 -8.82
C LEU A 31 -11.43 1.77 -7.37
N SER A 32 -12.24 0.98 -6.68
CA SER A 32 -11.95 0.54 -5.31
C SER A 32 -10.66 -0.29 -5.25
N VAL A 33 -10.45 -1.20 -6.20
CA VAL A 33 -9.23 -2.02 -6.27
C VAL A 33 -8.00 -1.15 -6.55
N LEU A 34 -8.09 -0.23 -7.50
CA LEU A 34 -6.99 0.70 -7.80
C LEU A 34 -6.66 1.61 -6.62
N LEU A 35 -7.68 2.11 -5.93
CA LEU A 35 -7.50 2.93 -4.73
C LEU A 35 -6.86 2.12 -3.60
N ALA A 36 -7.32 0.90 -3.35
CA ALA A 36 -6.75 0.01 -2.34
C ALA A 36 -5.29 -0.33 -2.66
N ALA A 37 -4.97 -0.60 -3.93
CA ALA A 37 -3.60 -0.83 -4.37
C ALA A 37 -2.72 0.41 -4.16
N ALA A 38 -3.20 1.59 -4.52
CA ALA A 38 -2.47 2.84 -4.30
C ALA A 38 -2.22 3.11 -2.80
N LEU A 39 -3.22 2.89 -1.95
CA LEU A 39 -3.09 3.02 -0.50
C LEU A 39 -2.10 2.00 0.08
N ALA A 40 -2.12 0.76 -0.40
CA ALA A 40 -1.16 -0.27 0.02
C ALA A 40 0.27 0.13 -0.36
N VAL A 41 0.49 0.59 -1.59
CA VAL A 41 1.82 1.09 -2.04
C VAL A 41 2.26 2.28 -1.20
N TYR A 42 1.37 3.23 -0.92
CA TYR A 42 1.67 4.38 -0.07
C TYR A 42 2.11 3.95 1.33
N TRP A 43 1.33 3.07 1.98
CA TRP A 43 1.65 2.55 3.31
C TRP A 43 2.99 1.82 3.36
N VAL A 44 3.26 0.97 2.36
CA VAL A 44 4.56 0.29 2.24
C VAL A 44 5.68 1.31 2.10
N THR A 45 5.52 2.32 1.24
CA THR A 45 6.56 3.33 1.02
C THR A 45 6.82 4.16 2.27
N VAL A 46 5.77 4.55 3.00
CA VAL A 46 5.90 5.30 4.26
C VAL A 46 6.56 4.45 5.34
N GLY A 47 6.14 3.19 5.50
CA GLY A 47 6.75 2.27 6.46
C GLY A 47 8.24 2.04 6.17
N LEU A 48 8.60 1.91 4.88
CA LEU A 48 9.98 1.77 4.45
C LEU A 48 10.82 3.01 4.76
N ARG A 49 10.27 4.22 4.59
CA ARG A 49 10.95 5.47 4.98
C ARG A 49 11.16 5.58 6.48
N GLN A 50 10.14 5.22 7.28
CA GLN A 50 10.28 5.22 8.73
C GLN A 50 11.37 4.26 9.22
N GLN A 51 11.60 3.13 8.53
CA GLN A 51 12.72 2.24 8.85
C GLN A 51 14.08 2.84 8.52
N ALA A 52 14.19 3.57 7.42
CA ALA A 52 15.43 4.29 7.10
C ALA A 52 15.70 5.42 8.11
N ASP A 53 14.67 6.18 8.49
CA ASP A 53 14.80 7.25 9.48
C ASP A 53 15.18 6.70 10.87
N ALA A 54 14.72 5.49 11.21
CA ALA A 54 15.11 4.80 12.45
C ALA A 54 16.62 4.52 12.51
N CYS A 55 17.28 4.24 11.38
CA CYS A 55 18.74 4.05 11.35
C CYS A 55 19.50 5.30 11.80
N VAL A 56 18.99 6.48 11.45
CA VAL A 56 19.59 7.76 11.85
C VAL A 56 19.31 8.06 13.33
N ALA A 57 18.13 7.70 13.82
CA ALA A 57 17.74 7.88 15.22
C ALA A 57 18.52 6.96 16.17
N ASP A 58 18.72 5.70 15.79
CA ASP A 58 19.41 4.67 16.58
C ASP A 58 20.91 4.60 16.31
N ARG A 59 21.50 5.64 15.70
CA ARG A 59 22.93 5.65 15.36
C ARG A 59 23.82 5.57 16.60
N PRO A 60 24.97 4.86 16.54
CA PRO A 60 25.94 4.83 17.63
C PRO A 60 26.53 6.21 17.94
N ASP A 61 26.94 6.42 19.19
CA ASP A 61 27.65 7.64 19.60
C ASP A 61 28.93 7.83 18.78
N GLY A 62 29.09 9.01 18.18
CA GLY A 62 30.26 9.37 17.37
C GLY A 62 30.11 9.17 15.85
N VAL A 63 29.03 8.56 15.36
CA VAL A 63 28.73 8.44 13.92
C VAL A 63 27.96 9.67 13.45
N ALA A 64 28.40 10.42 12.44
CA ALA A 64 27.63 11.56 11.93
C ALA A 64 26.35 11.07 11.21
N ILE A 65 25.32 11.91 11.13
CA ILE A 65 24.08 11.58 10.40
C ILE A 65 24.38 11.25 8.92
N GLU A 66 25.39 11.92 8.38
CA GLU A 66 25.90 11.80 7.00
C GLU A 66 26.46 10.40 6.70
N ASP A 67 26.96 9.73 7.74
CA ASP A 67 27.65 8.45 7.67
C ASP A 67 26.70 7.25 7.89
N VAL A 68 25.40 7.52 8.02
CA VAL A 68 24.35 6.51 8.16
C VAL A 68 23.74 6.21 6.80
N ASP A 69 23.92 4.97 6.33
CA ASP A 69 23.35 4.47 5.08
C ASP A 69 22.31 3.37 5.39
N ALA A 70 21.20 3.37 4.67
CA ALA A 70 20.12 2.40 4.86
C ALA A 70 20.02 1.50 3.63
N ARG A 71 20.50 0.26 3.74
CA ARG A 71 20.51 -0.68 2.62
C ARG A 71 19.35 -1.65 2.68
N TRP A 72 18.66 -1.79 1.56
CA TRP A 72 17.61 -2.78 1.42
C TRP A 72 18.20 -4.20 1.44
N ARG A 73 17.69 -5.05 2.32
CA ARG A 73 17.99 -6.47 2.37
C ARG A 73 16.74 -7.27 2.05
N TRP A 74 16.88 -8.28 1.20
CA TRP A 74 15.76 -9.15 0.81
C TRP A 74 15.44 -10.24 1.84
N VAL A 75 16.41 -10.66 2.66
CA VAL A 75 16.26 -11.79 3.61
C VAL A 75 16.98 -11.53 4.95
N PRO A 76 16.26 -11.46 6.09
CA PRO A 76 14.84 -11.10 6.18
C PRO A 76 14.59 -9.73 5.53
N PRO A 77 13.40 -9.52 4.93
CA PRO A 77 13.07 -8.27 4.24
C PRO A 77 13.06 -7.10 5.23
N GLY A 78 13.83 -6.06 4.91
CA GLY A 78 13.95 -4.87 5.75
C GLY A 78 15.15 -4.01 5.37
N TYR A 79 15.33 -2.92 6.09
CA TYR A 79 16.54 -2.10 5.98
C TYR A 79 17.61 -2.56 6.98
N GLU A 80 18.84 -2.64 6.50
CA GLU A 80 20.04 -2.81 7.31
C GLU A 80 20.73 -1.45 7.42
N CYS A 81 20.98 -1.00 8.66
CA CYS A 81 21.69 0.23 8.95
C CYS A 81 23.19 -0.02 8.84
N VAL A 82 23.85 0.69 7.92
CA VAL A 82 25.29 0.63 7.71
C VAL A 82 25.87 1.95 8.19
N TYR A 83 26.93 1.88 8.99
CA TYR A 83 27.59 3.04 9.57
C TYR A 83 29.03 3.06 9.07
N ALA A 84 29.45 4.14 8.40
CA ALA A 84 30.88 4.35 8.17
C ALA A 84 31.50 4.83 9.49
N THR A 85 32.41 4.04 10.07
CA THR A 85 33.16 4.47 11.25
C THR A 85 34.49 5.06 10.82
N ALA A 86 35.02 6.02 11.60
CA ALA A 86 36.33 6.62 11.36
C ALA A 86 37.48 5.60 11.26
N GLU A 87 37.31 4.39 11.81
CA GLU A 87 38.28 3.29 11.69
C GLU A 87 38.36 2.69 10.27
N GLU A 88 37.25 2.65 9.52
CA GLU A 88 37.24 2.16 8.13
C GLU A 88 37.88 3.16 7.16
N ASP A 89 37.83 4.46 7.46
CA ASP A 89 38.51 5.50 6.68
C ASP A 89 40.02 5.49 6.88
N VAL A 90 40.51 5.16 8.09
CA VAL A 90 41.95 4.97 8.34
C VAL A 90 42.48 3.72 7.62
N ALA A 91 41.66 2.67 7.47
CA ALA A 91 42.07 1.45 6.75
C ALA A 91 42.05 1.60 5.21
N ARG A 92 41.38 2.64 4.68
CA ARG A 92 41.29 2.92 3.24
C ARG A 92 42.33 3.96 2.75
N ALA A 93 42.96 4.69 3.67
CA ALA A 93 44.02 5.67 3.39
C ALA A 93 45.41 5.02 3.33
#